data_AF-A0A7C3YHE7-F1
#
_entry.id   AF-A0A7C3YHE7-F1
#
_cell.length_a   1.000
_cell.length_b   1.000
_cell.length_c   1.000
_cell.angle_alpha   90.00
_cell.angle_beta   90.00
_cell.angle_gamma   90.00
#
_symmetry.space_group_name_H-M   'P 1'
#
loop_
_entity.id
_entity.type
_entity.pdbx_description
1 polymer ?
#
loop_
_entity_poly.entity_id
_entity_poly.type
_entity_poly.pdbx_seq_one_letter_code
_entity_poly.pdbx_strand_id
1 'polypeptide(L)'
;MQKTFKGVTMRGFYVFIGLLLLAVSFISCGGDEQESVVVTAEMIVEQGWTEYSAGNYESAIIKFQSALAKSPEMSEAYNGIGWSNAKLGKISDSIDNFKKAVSKDPQNVDAHAGLAGVYFISGNYELAIASAKQALTIKFDYQSPHDKVKAGSLRLLLAQSYYNMGDYASAKAQIEILGIYGKTLDPSSPTYPSDLLLAIDELSRKI
;
A
#
# COMPACT_ATOMS: atom_id res chain seq x y z
N MET A 1 -16.43 72.59 -64.58
CA MET A 1 -15.05 72.67 -64.03
C MET A 1 -14.70 71.26 -63.55
N GLN A 2 -14.15 70.36 -64.37
CA GLN A 2 -12.76 70.21 -64.84
C GLN A 2 -11.66 70.19 -63.75
N LYS A 3 -10.85 69.11 -63.81
CA LYS A 3 -9.48 68.84 -63.31
C LYS A 3 -9.38 68.19 -61.93
N THR A 4 -9.14 66.87 -61.84
CA THR A 4 -7.84 66.13 -61.91
C THR A 4 -6.84 66.53 -60.82
N PHE A 5 -6.44 65.57 -59.98
CA PHE A 5 -5.22 65.64 -59.19
C PHE A 5 -4.30 64.47 -59.55
N LYS A 6 -3.07 64.87 -59.90
CA LYS A 6 -1.98 64.09 -60.49
C LYS A 6 -1.25 63.26 -59.44
N GLY A 7 -0.60 62.19 -59.90
CA GLY A 7 0.37 61.43 -59.13
C GLY A 7 1.69 62.16 -58.87
N VAL A 8 2.48 61.58 -57.98
CA VAL A 8 3.92 61.81 -57.87
C VAL A 8 4.60 60.44 -57.75
N THR A 9 5.54 60.20 -58.66
CA THR A 9 6.45 59.06 -58.75
C THR A 9 7.87 59.44 -58.30
N MET A 10 8.62 58.40 -57.92
CA MET A 10 10.06 58.20 -58.14
C MET A 10 11.13 58.76 -57.16
N ARG A 11 11.96 57.81 -56.67
CA ARG A 11 13.45 57.78 -56.54
C ARG A 11 13.81 57.15 -55.19
N GLY A 12 14.50 56.01 -55.06
CA GLY A 12 15.58 55.46 -55.87
C GLY A 12 16.91 55.86 -55.24
N PHE A 13 17.55 54.97 -54.47
CA PHE A 13 19.01 54.97 -54.23
C PHE A 13 19.42 53.61 -53.66
N TYR A 14 19.94 52.76 -54.55
CA TYR A 14 20.80 51.63 -54.19
C TYR A 14 22.20 52.16 -53.81
N VAL A 15 22.99 51.27 -53.21
CA VAL A 15 24.48 51.29 -53.09
C VAL A 15 25.01 51.84 -51.76
N PHE A 16 25.44 50.95 -50.85
CA PHE A 16 26.87 50.69 -50.64
C PHE A 16 27.10 49.43 -49.78
N ILE A 17 27.93 48.56 -50.33
CA ILE A 17 28.49 47.34 -49.77
C ILE A 17 29.57 47.71 -48.73
N GLY A 18 29.66 46.98 -47.62
CA GLY A 18 30.80 47.06 -46.69
C GLY A 18 30.73 46.02 -45.57
N LEU A 19 31.57 44.99 -45.67
CA LEU A 19 31.75 43.90 -44.71
C LEU A 19 32.00 44.39 -43.27
N LEU A 20 31.36 43.75 -42.28
CA LEU A 20 32.07 43.36 -41.06
C LEU A 20 31.50 42.05 -40.50
N LEU A 21 32.34 41.03 -40.52
CA LEU A 21 32.15 39.73 -39.89
C LEU A 21 31.96 39.90 -38.38
N LEU A 22 30.95 39.23 -37.81
CA LEU A 22 31.13 38.38 -36.64
C LEU A 22 29.93 37.45 -36.49
N ALA A 23 30.23 36.17 -36.63
CA ALA A 23 29.33 35.08 -36.34
C ALA A 23 28.87 35.15 -34.88
N VAL A 24 27.56 35.07 -34.65
CA VAL A 24 27.06 34.18 -33.61
C VAL A 24 25.83 33.47 -34.15
N SER A 25 26.08 32.23 -34.58
CA SER A 25 25.08 31.24 -34.89
C SER A 25 24.29 30.93 -33.62
N PHE A 26 23.26 31.71 -33.32
CA PHE A 26 22.27 31.30 -32.32
C PHE A 26 21.25 30.36 -32.97
N ILE A 27 21.75 29.20 -33.42
CA ILE A 27 20.98 27.96 -33.36
C ILE A 27 21.12 27.52 -31.90
N SER A 28 20.37 28.16 -31.00
CA SER A 28 20.11 27.57 -29.70
C SER A 28 18.75 26.92 -29.82
N CYS A 29 18.72 25.70 -30.35
CA CYS A 29 17.68 24.75 -29.98
C CYS A 29 17.78 24.61 -28.47
N GLY A 30 17.01 25.42 -27.74
CA GLY A 30 16.57 25.05 -26.41
C GLY A 30 15.64 23.86 -26.59
N GLY A 31 16.22 22.67 -26.77
CA GLY A 31 15.55 21.48 -26.28
C GLY A 31 15.47 21.70 -24.79
N ASP A 32 14.29 22.04 -24.30
CA ASP A 32 13.96 21.82 -22.91
C ASP A 32 14.33 20.35 -22.66
N GLU A 33 15.46 20.10 -21.99
CA GLU A 33 15.72 18.81 -21.36
C GLU A 33 14.68 18.71 -20.26
N GLN A 34 13.48 18.29 -20.68
CA GLN A 34 12.43 17.88 -19.79
C GLN A 34 12.97 16.60 -19.15
N GLU A 35 13.63 16.76 -18.01
CA GLU A 35 14.11 15.67 -17.18
C GLU A 35 12.90 14.79 -16.88
N SER A 36 12.71 13.75 -17.69
CA SER A 36 11.56 12.88 -17.57
C SER A 36 11.73 12.21 -16.22
N VAL A 37 10.87 12.57 -15.25
CA VAL A 37 10.84 11.90 -13.95
C VAL A 37 10.71 10.42 -14.23
N VAL A 38 11.79 9.66 -13.99
CA VAL A 38 11.80 8.23 -14.23
C VAL A 38 10.87 7.61 -13.20
N VAL A 39 9.65 7.25 -13.64
CA VAL A 39 8.67 6.60 -12.76
C VAL A 39 9.17 5.19 -12.46
N THR A 40 9.70 5.03 -11.25
CA THR A 40 10.22 3.75 -10.74
C THR A 40 9.08 2.84 -10.26
N ALA A 41 9.38 1.56 -10.04
CA ALA A 41 8.37 0.63 -9.54
C ALA A 41 7.93 0.99 -8.11
N GLU A 42 8.87 1.45 -7.28
CA GLU A 42 8.64 1.91 -5.91
C GLU A 42 7.69 3.11 -5.87
N MET A 43 7.90 4.11 -6.75
CA MET A 43 6.98 5.24 -6.87
C MET A 43 5.55 4.80 -7.24
N ILE A 44 5.40 3.75 -8.03
CA ILE A 44 4.09 3.21 -8.38
C ILE A 44 3.47 2.44 -7.21
N VAL A 45 4.29 1.73 -6.41
CA VAL A 45 3.82 1.11 -5.16
C VAL A 45 3.27 2.17 -4.20
N GLU A 46 3.97 3.29 -4.03
CA GLU A 46 3.50 4.41 -3.19
C GLU A 46 2.18 5.00 -3.71
N GLN A 47 2.00 5.08 -5.03
CA GLN A 47 0.70 5.45 -5.61
C GLN A 47 -0.39 4.41 -5.28
N GLY A 48 -0.04 3.11 -5.31
CA GLY A 48 -0.95 2.03 -4.91
C GLY A 48 -1.40 2.17 -3.46
N TRP A 49 -0.49 2.48 -2.54
CA TRP A 49 -0.82 2.73 -1.14
C TRP A 49 -1.64 4.01 -0.93
N THR A 50 -1.43 5.02 -1.77
CA THR A 50 -2.25 6.24 -1.77
C THR A 50 -3.69 5.92 -2.16
N GLU A 51 -3.90 5.16 -3.25
CA GLU A 51 -5.23 4.71 -3.66
C GLU A 51 -5.88 3.80 -2.60
N TYR A 52 -5.10 2.90 -2.00
CA TYR A 52 -5.57 2.03 -0.91
C TYR A 52 -6.08 2.85 0.28
N SER A 53 -5.31 3.85 0.71
CA SER A 53 -5.67 4.73 1.83
C SER A 53 -6.89 5.59 1.53
N ALA A 54 -7.13 5.92 0.25
CA ALA A 54 -8.34 6.58 -0.21
C ALA A 54 -9.57 5.65 -0.30
N GLY A 55 -9.39 4.34 -0.11
CA GLY A 55 -10.45 3.33 -0.24
C GLY A 55 -10.70 2.88 -1.69
N ASN A 56 -9.88 3.31 -2.64
CA ASN A 56 -9.98 2.97 -4.06
C ASN A 56 -9.25 1.65 -4.33
N TYR A 57 -9.73 0.55 -3.77
CA TYR A 57 -8.98 -0.72 -3.76
C TYR A 57 -8.74 -1.31 -5.15
N GLU A 58 -9.67 -1.18 -6.09
CA GLU A 58 -9.47 -1.59 -7.48
C GLU A 58 -8.35 -0.78 -8.16
N SER A 59 -8.34 0.55 -7.96
CA SER A 59 -7.29 1.42 -8.47
C SER A 59 -5.94 1.09 -7.84
N ALA A 60 -5.91 0.79 -6.54
CA ALA A 60 -4.70 0.35 -5.84
C ALA A 60 -4.13 -0.93 -6.46
N ILE A 61 -4.98 -1.93 -6.75
CA ILE A 61 -4.57 -3.17 -7.43
C ILE A 61 -3.93 -2.87 -8.78
N ILE A 62 -4.52 -1.98 -9.59
CA ILE A 62 -3.97 -1.61 -10.90
C ILE A 62 -2.57 -0.99 -10.74
N LYS A 63 -2.37 -0.13 -9.74
CA LYS A 63 -1.05 0.46 -9.44
C LYS A 63 -0.05 -0.61 -9.03
N PHE A 64 -0.36 -1.46 -8.07
CA PHE A 64 0.55 -2.53 -7.64
C PHE A 64 0.88 -3.51 -8.78
N GLN A 65 -0.08 -3.86 -9.63
CA GLN A 65 0.17 -4.67 -10.83
C GLN A 65 1.10 -3.96 -11.82
N SER A 66 0.96 -2.65 -11.99
CA SER A 66 1.85 -1.84 -12.82
C SER A 66 3.27 -1.78 -12.26
N ALA A 67 3.42 -1.74 -10.94
CA ALA A 67 4.73 -1.85 -10.28
C ALA A 67 5.36 -3.23 -10.55
N LEU A 68 4.58 -4.31 -10.40
CA LEU A 68 5.03 -5.68 -10.68
C LEU A 68 5.40 -5.91 -12.15
N ALA A 69 4.76 -5.20 -13.09
CA ALA A 69 5.14 -5.24 -14.49
C ALA A 69 6.53 -4.65 -14.76
N LYS A 70 6.99 -3.71 -13.91
CA LYS A 70 8.36 -3.16 -13.93
C LYS A 70 9.34 -3.99 -13.12
N SER A 71 8.92 -4.48 -11.95
CA SER A 71 9.75 -5.26 -11.03
C SER A 71 8.93 -6.42 -10.42
N PRO A 72 8.98 -7.63 -11.02
CA PRO A 72 8.14 -8.76 -10.62
C PRO A 72 8.44 -9.35 -9.23
N GLU A 73 9.55 -8.97 -8.62
CA GLU A 73 10.03 -9.54 -7.35
C GLU A 73 9.61 -8.69 -6.12
N MET A 74 8.83 -7.63 -6.32
CA MET A 74 8.42 -6.74 -5.23
C MET A 74 7.39 -7.40 -4.31
N SER A 75 7.86 -7.93 -3.19
CA SER A 75 7.00 -8.46 -2.12
C SER A 75 5.93 -7.46 -1.68
N GLU A 76 6.29 -6.18 -1.56
CA GLU A 76 5.39 -5.11 -1.13
C GLU A 76 4.21 -4.91 -2.08
N ALA A 77 4.42 -4.99 -3.39
CA ALA A 77 3.35 -4.84 -4.37
C ALA A 77 2.36 -6.01 -4.30
N TYR A 78 2.85 -7.25 -4.12
CA TYR A 78 1.98 -8.40 -3.86
C TYR A 78 1.20 -8.25 -2.56
N ASN A 79 1.84 -7.74 -1.50
CA ASN A 79 1.18 -7.45 -0.22
C ASN A 79 0.05 -6.41 -0.39
N GLY A 80 0.30 -5.33 -1.12
CA GLY A 80 -0.71 -4.30 -1.44
C GLY A 80 -1.91 -4.83 -2.23
N ILE A 81 -1.68 -5.75 -3.19
CA ILE A 81 -2.77 -6.46 -3.89
C ILE A 81 -3.53 -7.36 -2.91
N GLY A 82 -2.82 -8.07 -2.02
CA GLY A 82 -3.41 -8.90 -0.98
C GLY A 82 -4.38 -8.13 -0.09
N TRP A 83 -3.93 -6.99 0.44
CA TRP A 83 -4.77 -6.11 1.28
C TRP A 83 -5.95 -5.53 0.52
N SER A 84 -5.73 -5.03 -0.69
CA SER A 84 -6.81 -4.50 -1.53
C SER A 84 -7.89 -5.56 -1.81
N ASN A 85 -7.49 -6.78 -2.15
CA ASN A 85 -8.43 -7.88 -2.35
C ASN A 85 -9.17 -8.28 -1.07
N ALA A 86 -8.50 -8.25 0.10
CA ALA A 86 -9.16 -8.49 1.38
C ALA A 86 -10.27 -7.46 1.64
N LYS A 87 -10.01 -6.17 1.37
CA LYS A 87 -11.01 -5.10 1.53
C LYS A 87 -12.19 -5.23 0.56
N LEU A 88 -11.96 -5.82 -0.61
CA LEU A 88 -13.00 -6.15 -1.59
C LEU A 88 -13.73 -7.47 -1.30
N GLY A 89 -13.37 -8.19 -0.23
CA GLY A 89 -13.95 -9.50 0.09
C GLY A 89 -13.51 -10.63 -0.85
N LYS A 90 -12.50 -10.40 -1.69
CA LYS A 90 -11.91 -11.40 -2.60
C LYS A 90 -10.90 -12.26 -1.85
N ILE A 91 -11.41 -13.08 -0.93
CA ILE A 91 -10.59 -13.78 0.06
C ILE A 91 -9.56 -14.74 -0.57
N SER A 92 -9.97 -15.52 -1.58
CA SER A 92 -9.05 -16.44 -2.27
C SER A 92 -7.90 -15.68 -2.96
N ASP A 93 -8.22 -14.62 -3.71
CA ASP A 93 -7.22 -13.80 -4.39
C ASP A 93 -6.28 -13.11 -3.39
N SER A 94 -6.81 -12.70 -2.24
CA SER A 94 -6.02 -12.11 -1.17
C SER A 94 -4.98 -13.11 -0.61
N ILE A 95 -5.41 -14.34 -0.29
CA ILE A 95 -4.52 -15.41 0.18
C ILE A 95 -3.39 -15.65 -0.82
N ASP A 96 -3.72 -15.79 -2.11
CA ASP A 96 -2.71 -16.06 -3.14
C ASP A 96 -1.67 -14.94 -3.26
N ASN A 97 -2.11 -13.67 -3.18
CA ASN A 97 -1.20 -12.54 -3.26
C ASN A 97 -0.34 -12.38 -2.00
N PHE A 98 -0.88 -12.58 -0.80
CA PHE A 98 -0.04 -12.59 0.39
C PHE A 98 0.95 -13.77 0.41
N LYS A 99 0.57 -14.96 -0.06
CA LYS A 99 1.50 -16.09 -0.20
C LYS A 99 2.62 -15.77 -1.19
N LYS A 100 2.32 -15.08 -2.30
CA LYS A 100 3.35 -14.58 -3.22
C LYS A 100 4.27 -13.57 -2.53
N ALA A 101 3.72 -12.62 -1.77
CA ALA A 101 4.51 -11.65 -1.00
C ALA A 101 5.49 -12.34 -0.04
N VAL A 102 5.01 -13.32 0.75
CA VAL A 102 5.85 -14.13 1.66
C VAL A 102 6.87 -14.98 0.90
N SER A 103 6.52 -15.48 -0.28
CA SER A 103 7.47 -16.22 -1.12
C SER A 103 8.58 -15.32 -1.68
N LYS A 104 8.30 -14.04 -1.94
CA LYS A 104 9.30 -13.06 -2.41
C LYS A 104 10.16 -12.53 -1.27
N ASP A 105 9.55 -12.32 -0.11
CA ASP A 105 10.23 -11.93 1.12
C ASP A 105 9.59 -12.66 2.32
N PRO A 106 10.23 -13.73 2.82
CA PRO A 106 9.75 -14.45 4.00
C PRO A 106 9.67 -13.59 5.27
N GLN A 107 10.36 -12.45 5.32
CA GLN A 107 10.38 -11.52 6.44
C GLN A 107 9.32 -10.42 6.32
N ASN A 108 8.48 -10.43 5.28
CA ASN A 108 7.41 -9.46 5.12
C ASN A 108 6.32 -9.66 6.19
N VAL A 109 6.45 -8.89 7.27
CA VAL A 109 5.56 -8.96 8.44
C VAL A 109 4.12 -8.63 8.10
N ASP A 110 3.90 -7.66 7.20
CA ASP A 110 2.55 -7.22 6.83
C ASP A 110 1.83 -8.29 6.01
N ALA A 111 2.55 -9.01 5.14
CA ALA A 111 1.99 -10.14 4.42
C ALA A 111 1.61 -11.31 5.33
N HIS A 112 2.43 -11.63 6.35
CA HIS A 112 2.09 -12.63 7.37
C HIS A 112 0.87 -12.20 8.20
N ALA A 113 0.79 -10.92 8.57
CA ALA A 113 -0.37 -10.37 9.27
C ALA A 113 -1.65 -10.41 8.40
N GLY A 114 -1.52 -10.11 7.10
CA GLY A 114 -2.56 -10.23 6.10
C GLY A 114 -3.08 -11.67 6.00
N LEU A 115 -2.18 -12.64 5.82
CA LEU A 115 -2.51 -14.08 5.81
C LEU A 115 -3.27 -14.51 7.06
N ALA A 116 -2.80 -14.08 8.24
CA ALA A 116 -3.49 -14.40 9.48
C ALA A 116 -4.95 -13.95 9.46
N GLY A 117 -5.20 -12.70 9.04
CA GLY A 117 -6.53 -12.13 8.91
C GLY A 117 -7.42 -12.90 7.94
N VAL A 118 -6.94 -13.17 6.72
CA VAL A 118 -7.77 -13.83 5.70
C VAL A 118 -8.00 -15.31 5.95
N TYR A 119 -7.03 -16.02 6.55
CA TYR A 119 -7.24 -17.39 7.00
C TYR A 119 -8.25 -17.46 8.14
N PHE A 120 -8.20 -16.51 9.08
CA PHE A 120 -9.18 -16.41 10.16
C PHE A 120 -10.60 -16.21 9.62
N ILE A 121 -10.80 -15.26 8.70
CA ILE A 121 -12.10 -15.01 8.06
C ILE A 121 -12.61 -16.24 7.31
N SER A 122 -11.69 -17.01 6.70
CA SER A 122 -12.01 -18.25 5.98
C SER A 122 -12.21 -19.46 6.90
N GLY A 123 -12.12 -19.30 8.22
CA GLY A 123 -12.23 -20.41 9.19
C GLY A 123 -11.02 -21.36 9.24
N ASN A 124 -9.90 -21.02 8.59
CA ASN A 124 -8.68 -21.84 8.59
C ASN A 124 -7.80 -21.46 9.80
N TYR A 125 -8.26 -21.79 11.00
CA TYR A 125 -7.68 -21.31 12.25
C TYR A 125 -6.23 -21.76 12.47
N GLU A 126 -5.86 -22.97 12.04
CA GLU A 126 -4.48 -23.46 12.12
C GLU A 126 -3.51 -22.58 11.33
N LEU A 127 -3.88 -22.23 10.09
CA LEU A 127 -3.08 -21.37 9.22
C LEU A 127 -3.07 -19.92 9.70
N ALA A 128 -4.18 -19.46 10.28
CA ALA A 128 -4.28 -18.14 10.91
C ALA A 128 -3.30 -18.02 12.08
N ILE A 129 -3.25 -19.05 12.95
CA ILE A 129 -2.31 -19.12 14.07
C ILE A 129 -0.87 -19.12 13.59
N ALA A 130 -0.54 -19.96 12.61
CA ALA A 130 0.81 -20.05 12.09
C ALA A 130 1.29 -18.70 11.54
N SER A 131 0.46 -18.03 10.74
CA SER A 131 0.80 -16.75 10.12
C SER A 131 0.92 -15.61 11.15
N ALA A 132 0.00 -15.54 12.12
CA ALA A 132 0.06 -14.53 13.17
C ALA A 132 1.28 -14.70 14.09
N LYS A 133 1.65 -15.95 14.42
CA LYS A 133 2.88 -16.24 15.15
C LYS A 133 4.11 -15.78 14.38
N GLN A 134 4.20 -16.09 13.08
CA GLN A 134 5.32 -15.65 12.26
C GLN A 134 5.46 -14.13 12.25
N ALA A 135 4.37 -13.38 12.04
CA ALA A 135 4.39 -11.93 12.11
C ALA A 135 4.93 -11.40 13.46
N LEU A 136 4.45 -11.95 14.58
CA LEU A 136 4.88 -11.56 15.93
C LEU A 136 6.30 -12.04 16.29
N THR A 137 6.79 -13.11 15.68
CA THR A 137 8.16 -13.59 15.82
C THR A 137 9.13 -12.66 15.10
N ILE A 138 8.80 -12.22 13.87
CA ILE A 138 9.63 -11.29 13.11
C ILE A 138 9.63 -9.91 13.76
N LYS A 139 8.44 -9.40 14.15
CA LYS A 139 8.29 -8.10 14.81
C LYS A 139 7.25 -8.16 15.92
N PHE A 140 7.71 -8.25 17.16
CA PHE A 140 6.83 -8.40 18.32
C PHE A 140 5.94 -7.18 18.58
N ASP A 141 6.40 -5.98 18.21
CA ASP A 141 5.71 -4.69 18.32
C ASP A 141 5.11 -4.24 16.99
N TYR A 142 4.75 -5.20 16.13
CA TYR A 142 4.23 -4.94 14.79
C TYR A 142 3.12 -3.88 14.77
N GLN A 143 3.24 -2.96 13.83
CA GLN A 143 2.23 -1.99 13.45
C GLN A 143 2.27 -1.85 11.93
N SER A 144 1.13 -2.08 11.28
CA SER A 144 1.02 -1.92 9.85
C SER A 144 1.25 -0.44 9.47
N PRO A 145 2.02 -0.18 8.40
CA PRO A 145 2.20 1.18 7.88
C PRO A 145 0.96 1.71 7.15
N HIS A 146 0.11 0.82 6.62
CA HIS A 146 -1.01 1.20 5.73
C HIS A 146 -2.40 0.82 6.27
N ASP A 147 -2.48 0.06 7.37
CA ASP A 147 -3.75 -0.32 8.01
C ASP A 147 -3.69 -0.18 9.55
N LYS A 148 -4.82 -0.39 10.23
CA LYS A 148 -4.96 -0.32 11.69
C LYS A 148 -4.51 -1.61 12.40
N VAL A 149 -4.00 -2.58 11.66
CA VAL A 149 -3.50 -3.85 12.19
C VAL A 149 -2.24 -3.62 13.00
N LYS A 150 -2.23 -4.14 14.23
CA LYS A 150 -1.12 -4.04 15.17
C LYS A 150 -0.93 -5.35 15.92
N ALA A 151 0.17 -5.50 16.65
CA ALA A 151 0.48 -6.69 17.43
C ALA A 151 -0.67 -7.12 18.36
N GLY A 152 -1.37 -6.14 18.94
CA GLY A 152 -2.56 -6.41 19.74
C GLY A 152 -3.71 -7.09 18.96
N SER A 153 -3.95 -6.66 17.72
CA SER A 153 -4.95 -7.29 16.83
C SER A 153 -4.57 -8.72 16.48
N LEU A 154 -3.28 -9.00 16.24
CA LEU A 154 -2.79 -10.34 15.96
C LEU A 154 -2.90 -11.28 17.18
N ARG A 155 -2.65 -10.78 18.39
CA ARG A 155 -2.85 -11.54 19.63
C ARG A 155 -4.33 -11.86 19.89
N LEU A 156 -5.23 -10.92 19.62
CA LEU A 156 -6.67 -11.17 19.68
C LEU A 156 -7.09 -12.25 18.66
N LEU A 157 -6.58 -12.14 17.43
CA LEU A 157 -6.82 -13.13 16.38
C LEU A 157 -6.30 -14.52 16.78
N LEU A 158 -5.11 -14.60 17.38
CA LEU A 158 -4.59 -15.85 17.94
C LEU A 158 -5.51 -16.40 19.03
N ALA A 159 -5.93 -15.57 19.98
CA ALA A 159 -6.83 -15.99 21.06
C ALA A 159 -8.13 -16.58 20.51
N GLN A 160 -8.76 -15.90 19.55
CA GLN A 160 -9.97 -16.39 18.89
C GLN A 160 -9.74 -17.64 18.06
N SER A 161 -8.62 -17.73 17.33
CA SER A 161 -8.30 -18.94 16.56
C SER A 161 -8.13 -20.15 17.47
N TYR A 162 -7.39 -20.01 18.57
CA TYR A 162 -7.24 -21.08 19.56
C TYR A 162 -8.57 -21.46 20.23
N TYR A 163 -9.40 -20.47 20.56
CA TYR A 163 -10.72 -20.72 21.12
C TYR A 163 -11.60 -21.54 20.19
N ASN A 164 -11.63 -21.19 18.89
CA ASN A 164 -12.38 -21.95 17.88
C ASN A 164 -11.83 -23.37 17.69
N MET A 165 -10.56 -23.60 17.99
CA MET A 165 -9.95 -24.94 17.98
C MET A 165 -10.14 -25.71 19.30
N GLY A 166 -10.72 -25.09 20.34
CA GLY A 166 -10.84 -25.68 21.67
C GLY A 166 -9.55 -25.66 22.51
N ASP A 167 -8.48 -25.01 22.03
CA ASP A 167 -7.25 -24.78 22.81
C ASP A 167 -7.39 -23.55 23.72
N TYR A 168 -8.21 -23.76 24.73
CA TYR A 168 -8.58 -22.80 25.75
C TYR A 168 -7.41 -22.24 26.57
N ALA A 169 -6.40 -23.07 26.84
CA ALA A 169 -5.20 -22.66 27.56
C ALA A 169 -4.38 -21.67 26.73
N SER A 170 -4.13 -21.98 25.45
CA SER A 170 -3.42 -21.07 24.55
C SER A 170 -4.19 -19.79 24.30
N ALA A 171 -5.52 -19.86 24.18
CA ALA A 171 -6.37 -18.68 24.02
C ALA A 171 -6.22 -17.72 25.21
N LYS A 172 -6.33 -18.23 26.44
CA LYS A 172 -6.16 -17.45 27.67
C LYS A 172 -4.76 -16.81 27.74
N ALA A 173 -3.71 -17.56 27.43
CA ALA A 173 -2.34 -17.04 27.44
C ALA A 173 -2.17 -15.82 26.53
N GLN A 174 -2.80 -15.79 25.35
CA GLN A 174 -2.70 -14.62 24.47
C GLN A 174 -3.41 -13.38 25.04
N ILE A 175 -4.51 -13.57 25.76
CA ILE A 175 -5.29 -12.51 26.40
C ILE A 175 -4.53 -11.91 27.59
N GLU A 176 -3.91 -12.76 28.40
CA GLU A 176 -3.08 -12.32 29.54
C GLU A 176 -1.92 -11.44 29.04
N ILE A 177 -1.27 -11.84 27.95
CA ILE A 177 -0.20 -11.06 27.35
C ILE A 177 -0.69 -9.67 26.89
N LEU A 178 -1.92 -9.56 26.34
CA LEU A 178 -2.49 -8.26 26.00
C LEU A 178 -2.65 -7.34 27.22
N GLY A 179 -3.08 -7.89 28.36
CA GLY A 179 -3.22 -7.17 29.62
C GLY A 179 -1.89 -6.71 30.21
N ILE A 180 -0.82 -7.49 30.05
CA ILE A 180 0.54 -7.17 30.56
C ILE A 180 1.17 -6.00 29.79
N TYR A 181 0.87 -5.82 28.49
CA TYR A 181 1.44 -4.75 27.66
C TYR A 181 0.65 -3.43 27.68
N GLY A 182 -0.18 -3.19 28.70
CA GLY A 182 -0.68 -1.84 29.02
C GLY A 182 -1.75 -1.26 28.08
N LYS A 183 -2.37 -2.06 27.21
CA LYS A 183 -3.67 -1.70 26.63
C LYS A 183 -4.74 -2.18 27.59
N THR A 184 -5.39 -1.24 28.26
CA THR A 184 -6.60 -1.53 29.03
C THR A 184 -7.59 -2.24 28.11
N LEU A 185 -7.73 -3.56 28.32
CA LEU A 185 -8.89 -4.30 27.88
C LEU A 185 -10.02 -3.86 28.82
N ASP A 186 -10.55 -2.67 28.57
CA ASP A 186 -11.75 -2.20 29.27
C ASP A 186 -12.91 -3.11 28.82
N PRO A 187 -13.50 -3.92 29.73
CA PRO A 187 -14.63 -4.77 29.41
C PRO A 187 -15.85 -4.02 28.87
N SER A 188 -15.90 -2.70 29.10
CA SER A 188 -16.95 -1.80 28.63
C SER A 188 -16.62 -1.09 27.31
N SER A 189 -15.42 -1.29 26.75
CA SER A 189 -15.05 -0.73 25.44
C SER A 189 -15.86 -1.40 24.31
N PRO A 190 -16.47 -0.63 23.39
CA PRO A 190 -17.24 -1.20 22.26
C PRO A 190 -16.37 -1.98 21.26
N THR A 191 -15.05 -1.89 21.37
CA THR A 191 -14.08 -2.69 20.59
C THR A 191 -13.69 -3.99 21.27
N TYR A 192 -14.18 -4.21 22.49
CA TYR A 192 -13.96 -5.43 23.24
C TYR A 192 -15.03 -6.45 22.81
N PRO A 193 -14.65 -7.57 22.18
CA PRO A 193 -15.63 -8.54 21.72
C PRO A 193 -16.32 -9.11 22.96
N SER A 194 -17.63 -8.89 23.12
CA SER A 194 -18.44 -9.43 24.21
C SER A 194 -18.31 -10.95 24.33
N ASP A 195 -18.12 -11.61 23.19
CA ASP A 195 -17.93 -13.06 23.09
C ASP A 195 -16.59 -13.50 23.71
N LEU A 196 -15.59 -12.60 23.74
CA LEU A 196 -14.30 -12.87 24.38
C LEU A 196 -14.38 -12.78 25.90
N LEU A 197 -15.24 -11.93 26.48
CA LEU A 197 -15.53 -11.94 27.92
C LEU A 197 -16.22 -13.21 28.36
N LEU A 198 -17.25 -13.58 27.61
CA LEU A 198 -17.98 -14.82 27.85
C LEU A 198 -17.05 -16.01 27.70
N ALA A 199 -16.16 -16.01 26.71
CA ALA A 199 -15.11 -17.01 26.58
C ALA A 199 -14.15 -17.00 27.78
N ILE A 200 -13.59 -15.86 28.20
CA ILE A 200 -12.70 -15.75 29.38
C ILE A 200 -13.39 -16.25 30.66
N ASP A 201 -14.67 -15.92 30.83
CA ASP A 201 -15.48 -16.32 31.99
C ASP A 201 -15.94 -17.79 31.93
N GLU A 202 -16.15 -18.34 30.74
CA GLU A 202 -16.38 -19.77 30.55
C GLU A 202 -15.09 -20.58 30.75
N LEU A 203 -13.96 -20.02 30.33
CA LEU A 203 -12.61 -20.55 30.54
C LEU A 203 -12.23 -20.60 32.02
N SER A 204 -12.52 -19.54 32.78
CA SER A 204 -12.24 -19.49 34.23
C SER A 204 -13.11 -20.46 35.04
N ARG A 205 -14.28 -20.84 34.50
CA ARG A 205 -15.19 -21.82 35.12
C ARG A 205 -14.84 -23.28 34.83
N LYS A 206 -13.99 -23.56 33.83
CA LYS A 206 -13.58 -24.91 33.42
C LYS A 206 -12.19 -25.33 33.93
N ILE A 207 -11.49 -24.47 34.68
CA ILE A 207 -10.20 -24.71 35.34
C ILE A 207 -10.43 -24.72 36.85
#